data_AF-A0A3B8N5V2-F1
#
_entry.id   AF-A0A3B8N5V2-F1
#
_cell.length_a   1.000
_cell.length_b   1.000
_cell.length_c   1.000
_cell.angle_alpha   90.00
_cell.angle_beta   90.00
_cell.angle_gamma   90.00
#
_symmetry.space_group_name_H-M   'P 1'
#
loop_
_entity.id
_entity.type
_entity.pdbx_description
1 polymer ?
#
loop_
_entity_poly.entity_id
_entity_poly.type
_entity_poly.pdbx_seq_one_letter_code
_entity_poly.pdbx_strand_id
1 'polypeptide(L)'
;LFNDAATTEIYPLSLHDALPTFKSDSLTPFIHLKDWKERKGREHSSFALVQRLNQQFAKNREALIFVVNLPPIRGMSLVGGFEMYIQDRSGRPLSDLYKYVQEIVAKANQRPELTAVRTTF
;
A
#
# COMPACT_ATOMS: atom_id res chain seq x y z
N LEU A 1 17.90 5.33 8.72
CA LEU A 1 17.31 4.90 7.43
C LEU A 1 16.85 6.05 6.52
N PHE A 2 16.77 7.30 6.99
CA PHE A 2 16.05 8.39 6.29
C PHE A 2 16.95 9.56 5.88
N ASN A 3 18.06 9.29 5.19
CA ASN A 3 18.95 10.35 4.70
C ASN A 3 19.14 10.22 3.18
N ASP A 4 18.04 10.23 2.43
CA ASP A 4 18.06 10.30 0.97
C ASP A 4 18.19 11.77 0.53
N ALA A 5 19.09 12.04 -0.42
CA ALA A 5 19.37 13.40 -0.87
C ALA A 5 18.14 14.16 -1.41
N ALA A 6 17.09 13.44 -1.84
CA ALA A 6 15.86 14.01 -2.39
C ALA A 6 14.78 14.32 -1.33
N THR A 7 14.90 13.81 -0.10
CA THR A 7 13.88 13.99 0.95
C THR A 7 14.26 15.13 1.89
N THR A 8 13.28 15.94 2.28
CA THR A 8 13.46 17.00 3.29
C THR A 8 13.00 16.51 4.64
N GLU A 9 11.74 16.04 4.73
CA GLU A 9 11.08 15.69 5.98
C GLU A 9 10.03 14.58 5.77
N ILE A 10 9.77 13.79 6.82
CA ILE A 10 8.76 12.74 6.83
C ILE A 10 7.77 13.06 7.95
N TYR A 11 6.49 13.12 7.58
CA TYR A 11 5.40 13.43 8.48
C TYR A 11 4.60 12.15 8.71
N PRO A 12 4.82 11.44 9.83
CA PRO A 12 4.00 10.28 10.16
C PRO A 12 2.61 10.76 10.57
N LEU A 13 1.61 10.49 9.74
CA LEU A 13 0.21 10.55 10.15
C LEU A 13 -0.24 9.14 10.46
N SER A 14 -0.73 8.92 11.68
CA SER A 14 -1.36 7.64 12.03
C SER A 14 -2.59 7.44 11.15
N LEU A 15 -2.86 6.20 10.72
CA LEU A 15 -3.92 5.90 9.75
C LEU A 15 -5.30 6.46 10.18
N HIS A 16 -5.50 6.68 11.49
CA HIS A 16 -6.67 7.34 12.06
C HIS A 16 -7.03 8.68 11.39
N ASP A 17 -6.03 9.43 10.88
CA ASP A 17 -6.23 10.75 10.28
C ASP A 17 -6.52 10.67 8.78
N ALA A 18 -6.25 9.53 8.14
CA ALA A 18 -6.24 9.41 6.68
C ALA A 18 -7.36 8.53 6.11
N LEU A 19 -7.86 7.53 6.86
CA LEU A 19 -8.92 6.61 6.40
C LEU A 19 -9.85 6.20 7.58
N PRO A 20 -11.14 5.92 7.35
CA PRO A 20 -12.11 5.59 8.42
C PRO A 20 -11.93 4.19 9.06
N THR A 21 -10.76 3.58 8.95
CA THR A 21 -10.45 2.26 9.53
C THR A 21 -9.49 2.40 10.71
N PHE A 22 -9.99 2.15 11.93
CA PHE A 22 -9.18 2.13 13.16
C PHE A 22 -8.40 0.82 13.28
N LYS A 23 -7.12 0.82 12.88
CA LYS A 23 -6.22 -0.33 13.03
C LYS A 23 -4.88 0.11 13.64
N SER A 24 -4.55 -0.39 14.84
CA SER A 24 -3.36 -0.01 15.61
C SER A 24 -2.03 -0.48 15.01
N ASP A 25 -2.06 -1.35 14.00
CA ASP A 25 -0.92 -1.95 13.32
C ASP A 25 -0.59 -1.28 11.96
N SER A 26 -1.16 -0.10 11.69
CA SER A 26 -1.06 0.56 10.39
C SER A 26 -0.76 2.06 10.48
N LEU A 27 0.07 2.56 9.55
CA LEU A 27 0.55 3.95 9.47
C LEU A 27 0.61 4.40 8.01
N THR A 28 0.28 5.67 7.72
CA THR A 28 0.48 6.28 6.38
C THR A 28 1.26 7.59 6.49
N PRO A 29 2.60 7.53 6.44
CA PRO A 29 3.42 8.74 6.49
C PRO A 29 3.44 9.46 5.14
N PHE A 30 3.52 10.79 5.18
CA PHE A 30 3.70 11.65 4.00
C PHE A 30 5.15 12.10 3.89
N ILE A 31 5.72 12.01 2.69
CA ILE A 31 7.10 12.38 2.41
C ILE A 31 7.11 13.72 1.66
N HIS A 32 7.71 14.74 2.27
CA HIS A 32 7.96 16.00 1.60
C HIS A 32 9.34 15.98 0.92
N LEU A 33 9.33 16.21 -0.39
CA LEU A 33 10.53 16.27 -1.21
C LEU A 33 11.09 17.68 -1.23
N LYS A 34 12.41 17.78 -1.47
CA LYS A 34 13.04 19.07 -1.74
C LYS A 34 12.44 19.74 -2.98
N ASP A 35 12.65 21.06 -3.06
CA ASP A 35 12.25 21.84 -4.23
C ASP A 35 12.80 21.19 -5.51
N TRP A 36 12.01 21.27 -6.59
CA TRP A 36 12.39 20.68 -7.87
C TRP A 36 13.75 21.18 -8.37
N LYS A 37 14.12 22.43 -8.09
CA LYS A 37 15.39 23.05 -8.50
C LYS A 37 16.60 22.41 -7.82
N GLU A 38 16.43 21.85 -6.63
CA GLU A 38 17.49 21.18 -5.87
C GLU A 38 17.66 19.71 -6.29
N ARG A 39 16.62 19.11 -6.90
CA ARG A 39 16.61 17.72 -7.34
C ARG A 39 17.08 17.59 -8.79
N LYS A 40 18.40 17.68 -8.98
CA LYS A 40 19.03 17.55 -10.31
C LYS A 40 19.18 16.09 -10.73
N GLY A 41 18.95 15.77 -12.00
CA GLY A 41 19.08 14.39 -12.49
C GLY A 41 17.84 13.52 -12.25
N ARG A 42 17.73 12.44 -13.02
CA ARG A 42 16.54 11.56 -13.05
C ARG A 42 16.42 10.71 -11.79
N GLU A 43 17.55 10.42 -11.15
CA GLU A 43 17.71 9.70 -9.90
C GLU A 43 17.10 10.43 -8.69
N HIS A 44 16.87 11.74 -8.78
CA HIS A 44 16.21 12.54 -7.75
C HIS A 44 14.73 12.82 -8.06
N SER A 45 14.16 12.10 -9.02
CA SER A 45 12.70 12.11 -9.26
C SER A 45 11.95 11.34 -8.17
N SER A 46 10.67 11.68 -7.95
CA SER A 46 9.80 10.94 -7.04
C SER A 46 9.66 9.47 -7.45
N PHE A 47 9.64 9.18 -8.75
CA PHE A 47 9.59 7.81 -9.27
C PHE A 47 10.84 7.01 -8.93
N ALA A 48 12.03 7.58 -9.13
CA ALA A 48 13.28 6.92 -8.78
C ALA A 48 13.39 6.68 -7.27
N LEU A 49 12.92 7.64 -6.45
CA LEU A 49 12.85 7.49 -5.00
C LEU A 49 11.90 6.34 -4.60
N VAL A 50 10.69 6.31 -5.14
CA VAL A 50 9.70 5.24 -4.90
C VAL A 50 10.29 3.87 -5.21
N GLN A 51 10.94 3.73 -6.36
CA GLN A 51 11.56 2.46 -6.76
C GLN A 51 12.64 2.01 -5.77
N ARG A 52 13.56 2.90 -5.38
CA ARG A 52 14.62 2.59 -4.41
C ARG A 52 14.05 2.22 -3.04
N LEU A 53 13.12 3.01 -2.53
CA LEU A 53 12.50 2.77 -1.23
C LEU A 53 11.75 1.44 -1.21
N ASN A 54 10.96 1.14 -2.24
CA ASN A 54 10.25 -0.14 -2.33
C ASN A 54 11.23 -1.33 -2.43
N GLN A 55 12.34 -1.20 -3.15
CA GLN A 55 13.37 -2.25 -3.17
C GLN A 55 14.03 -2.46 -1.80
N GLN A 56 14.23 -1.40 -1.02
CA GLN A 56 14.75 -1.51 0.34
C GLN A 56 13.73 -2.12 1.29
N PHE A 57 12.47 -1.66 1.25
CA PHE A 57 11.40 -2.12 2.11
C PHE A 57 10.93 -3.54 1.81
N ALA A 58 11.08 -4.02 0.57
CA ALA A 58 10.80 -5.40 0.22
C ALA A 58 11.64 -6.42 1.02
N LYS A 59 12.73 -5.98 1.66
CA LYS A 59 13.55 -6.81 2.55
C LYS A 59 13.00 -6.91 3.98
N ASN A 60 12.02 -6.08 4.34
CA ASN A 60 11.40 -6.10 5.66
C ASN A 60 10.44 -7.31 5.76
N ARG A 61 10.63 -8.13 6.80
CA ARG A 61 9.80 -9.31 7.07
C ARG A 61 8.70 -9.09 8.11
N GLU A 62 8.79 -8.01 8.87
CA GLU A 62 7.91 -7.71 10.00
C GLU A 62 6.71 -6.83 9.58
N ALA A 63 6.85 -6.07 8.49
CA ALA A 63 5.82 -5.15 8.03
C ALA A 63 5.76 -5.07 6.51
N LEU A 64 4.54 -5.02 5.97
CA LEU A 64 4.30 -4.69 4.57
C LEU A 64 4.40 -3.17 4.40
N ILE A 65 5.52 -2.70 3.85
CA ILE A 65 5.77 -1.28 3.62
C ILE A 65 5.89 -1.04 2.12
N PHE A 66 5.10 -0.09 1.61
CA PHE A 66 5.17 0.34 0.22
C PHE A 66 5.00 1.86 0.13
N VAL A 67 5.73 2.46 -0.79
CA VAL A 67 5.70 3.88 -1.14
C VAL A 67 5.06 4.00 -2.51
N VAL A 68 4.15 4.96 -2.66
CA VAL A 68 3.47 5.23 -3.92
C VAL A 68 3.48 6.72 -4.22
N ASN A 69 3.55 7.06 -5.50
CA ASN A 69 3.25 8.42 -5.95
C ASN A 69 1.74 8.46 -6.23
N LEU A 70 1.00 9.34 -5.56
CA LEU A 70 -0.45 9.43 -5.75
C LEU A 70 -0.78 9.96 -7.16
N PRO A 71 -1.83 9.43 -7.82
CA PRO A 71 -2.23 9.90 -9.13
C PRO A 71 -2.77 11.35 -9.06
N PRO A 72 -2.64 12.15 -10.13
CA PRO A 72 -3.13 13.53 -10.15
C PRO A 72 -4.65 13.65 -9.99
N ILE A 73 -5.41 12.60 -10.33
CA ILE A 73 -6.88 12.58 -10.28
C ILE A 73 -7.33 11.60 -9.19
N ARG A 74 -7.97 12.14 -8.14
CA ARG A 74 -8.59 11.37 -7.06
C ARG A 74 -9.91 10.76 -7.54
N GLY A 75 -10.12 9.46 -7.30
CA GLY A 75 -11.34 8.74 -7.70
C GLY A 75 -11.13 7.53 -8.62
N MET A 76 -9.89 7.30 -9.08
CA MET A 76 -9.47 6.06 -9.71
C MET A 76 -8.61 5.25 -8.73
N SER A 77 -8.83 3.94 -8.64
CA SER A 77 -8.08 3.04 -7.75
C SER A 77 -6.57 3.17 -7.97
N LEU A 78 -5.80 3.28 -6.88
CA LEU A 78 -4.36 3.55 -6.87
C LEU A 78 -3.52 2.53 -7.65
N VAL A 79 -4.05 1.34 -7.90
CA VAL A 79 -3.29 0.19 -8.41
C VAL A 79 -3.82 -0.35 -9.73
N GLY A 80 -4.94 0.18 -10.26
CA GLY A 80 -5.66 -0.46 -11.36
C GLY A 80 -6.12 -1.86 -10.95
N GLY A 81 -7.30 -1.98 -10.35
CA GLY A 81 -7.78 -3.25 -9.82
C GLY A 81 -9.26 -3.23 -9.44
N PHE A 82 -9.72 -4.32 -8.82
CA PHE A 82 -11.09 -4.45 -8.32
C PHE A 82 -11.11 -4.46 -6.79
N GLU A 83 -12.26 -4.09 -6.23
CA GLU A 83 -12.60 -4.29 -4.82
C GLU A 83 -13.76 -5.28 -4.74
N MET A 84 -13.70 -6.23 -3.82
CA MET A 84 -14.71 -7.28 -3.67
C MET A 84 -15.10 -7.43 -2.20
N TYR A 85 -16.40 -7.52 -1.96
CA TYR A 85 -16.98 -7.78 -0.64
C TYR A 85 -17.54 -9.20 -0.61
N ILE A 86 -17.09 -10.01 0.36
CA ILE A 86 -17.58 -11.37 0.57
C ILE A 86 -18.49 -11.35 1.80
N GLN A 87 -19.73 -11.80 1.63
CA GLN A 87 -20.76 -11.81 2.67
C GLN A 87 -21.27 -13.22 2.91
N ASP A 88 -21.25 -13.67 4.16
CA ASP A 88 -22.06 -14.82 4.58
C ASP A 88 -23.50 -14.37 4.86
N ARG A 89 -24.47 -15.08 4.28
CA ARG A 89 -25.91 -14.86 4.43
C ARG A 89 -26.60 -15.98 5.20
N SER A 90 -25.85 -17.01 5.62
CA SER A 90 -26.38 -18.23 6.24
C SER A 90 -26.19 -18.28 7.77
N GLY A 91 -25.54 -17.27 8.36
CA GLY A 91 -25.35 -17.17 9.80
C GLY A 91 -24.34 -18.17 10.37
N ARG A 92 -23.37 -18.61 9.55
CA ARG A 92 -22.33 -19.54 9.97
C ARG A 92 -21.30 -18.84 10.86
N PRO A 93 -20.45 -19.61 11.56
CA PRO A 93 -19.35 -19.04 12.33
C PRO A 93 -18.41 -18.19 11.46
N LEU A 94 -17.85 -17.13 12.05
CA LEU A 94 -16.90 -16.23 11.37
C LEU A 94 -15.68 -16.98 10.79
N SER A 95 -15.28 -18.08 11.42
CA SER A 95 -14.19 -18.96 10.94
C SER A 95 -14.45 -19.56 9.55
N ASP A 96 -15.71 -19.84 9.23
CA ASP A 96 -16.08 -20.35 7.90
C ASP A 96 -15.90 -19.26 6.85
N LEU A 97 -16.36 -18.05 7.15
CA LEU A 97 -16.16 -16.90 6.27
C LEU A 97 -14.66 -16.63 6.06
N TYR A 98 -13.86 -16.64 7.12
CA TYR A 98 -12.40 -16.52 7.04
C TYR A 98 -11.80 -17.58 6.11
N LYS A 99 -12.16 -18.86 6.31
CA LYS A 99 -11.69 -19.98 5.49
C LYS A 99 -11.99 -19.75 4.00
N TYR A 100 -13.23 -19.39 3.66
CA TYR A 100 -13.61 -19.17 2.25
C TYR A 100 -12.94 -17.93 1.66
N VAL A 101 -12.78 -16.86 2.43
CA VAL A 101 -12.02 -15.67 2.00
C VAL A 101 -10.58 -16.05 1.65
N GLN A 102 -9.90 -16.82 2.50
CA GLN A 102 -8.54 -17.30 2.24
C GLN A 102 -8.48 -18.21 1.00
N GLU A 103 -9.46 -19.09 0.81
CA GLU A 103 -9.55 -19.95 -0.37
C GLU A 103 -9.73 -19.16 -1.67
N ILE A 104 -10.58 -18.13 -1.66
CA ILE A 104 -10.80 -17.23 -2.79
C ILE A 104 -9.50 -16.50 -3.14
N VAL A 105 -8.82 -15.93 -2.15
CA VAL A 105 -7.54 -15.23 -2.34
C VAL A 105 -6.47 -16.18 -2.89
N ALA A 106 -6.38 -17.40 -2.35
CA ALA A 106 -5.41 -18.40 -2.81
C ALA A 106 -5.65 -18.80 -4.27
N LYS A 107 -6.91 -19.08 -4.64
CA LYS A 107 -7.29 -19.41 -6.02
C LYS A 107 -7.10 -18.23 -6.97
N ALA A 108 -7.41 -17.02 -6.53
CA ALA A 108 -7.26 -15.82 -7.34
C ALA A 108 -5.78 -15.56 -7.70
N ASN A 109 -4.87 -15.76 -6.74
CA ASN A 109 -3.43 -15.60 -7.00
C ASN A 109 -2.81 -16.70 -7.89
N GLN A 110 -3.55 -17.78 -8.20
CA GLN A 110 -3.12 -18.78 -9.20
C GLN A 110 -3.45 -18.36 -10.64
N ARG A 111 -4.28 -17.33 -10.82
CA ARG A 111 -4.72 -16.89 -12.15
C ARG A 111 -3.73 -15.85 -12.71
N PRO A 112 -3.15 -16.07 -13.89
CA PRO A 112 -2.12 -15.17 -14.45
C PRO A 112 -2.64 -13.77 -14.81
N GLU A 113 -3.94 -13.64 -15.06
CA GLU A 113 -4.61 -12.35 -15.30
C GLU A 113 -4.84 -11.52 -14.04
N LEU A 114 -4.61 -12.11 -12.85
CA LEU A 114 -4.73 -11.43 -11.57
C LEU A 114 -3.34 -11.26 -10.94
N THR A 115 -3.13 -10.18 -10.22
CA THR A 115 -1.87 -9.93 -9.52
C THR A 115 -2.16 -9.34 -8.15
N ALA A 116 -1.46 -9.86 -7.13
CA ALA A 116 -1.51 -9.34 -5.76
C ALA A 116 -2.92 -9.25 -5.15
N VAL A 117 -3.76 -10.26 -5.39
CA VAL A 117 -5.08 -10.34 -4.75
C VAL A 117 -4.87 -10.60 -3.26
N ARG A 118 -5.51 -9.79 -2.41
CA ARG A 118 -5.32 -9.81 -0.95
C ARG A 118 -6.63 -9.49 -0.22
N THR A 119 -6.68 -9.86 1.04
CA THR A 119 -7.82 -9.59 1.93
C THR A 119 -7.41 -8.71 3.10
N THR A 120 -8.36 -7.93 3.63
CA THR A 120 -8.23 -7.13 4.85
C THR A 120 -8.93 -7.75 6.07
N PHE A 121 -9.54 -8.92 5.86
CA PHE A 121 -10.19 -9.74 6.90
C PHE A 121 -9.20 -10.08 8.01
#